data_AF-E3ZN94-F1
#
_entry.id   AF-E3ZN94-F1
#
_cell.length_a   1.000
_cell.length_b   1.000
_cell.length_c   1.000
_cell.angle_alpha   90.00
_cell.angle_beta   90.00
_cell.angle_gamma   90.00
#
_symmetry.space_group_name_H-M   'P 1'
#
loop_
_entity.id
_entity.type
_entity.pdbx_description
1 polymer ?
#
loop_
_entity_poly.entity_id
_entity_poly.type
_entity_poly.pdbx_seq_one_letter_code
_entity_poly.pdbx_strand_id
1 'polypeptide(L)' 'IPITNDAGEIVADLILARILTYELDDAVFNKEKGYILPEVLNPVARLAGNDYAKLGEIFQVVRPN' A
#
# COMPACT_ATOMS: atom_id res chain seq x y z
N ILE A 1 14.76 13.47 -3.19
CA ILE A 1 15.72 13.14 -4.26
C ILE A 1 15.02 13.45 -5.58
N PRO A 2 15.48 14.44 -6.36
CA PRO A 2 14.80 14.82 -7.60
C PRO A 2 14.89 13.70 -8.64
N ILE A 3 13.80 13.46 -9.35
CA ILE A 3 13.70 12.53 -10.48
C ILE A 3 13.65 13.37 -11.75
N THR A 4 14.55 13.09 -12.69
CA THR A 4 14.62 13.78 -13.99
C THR A 4 14.05 12.92 -15.12
N ASN A 5 13.42 13.56 -16.10
CA ASN A 5 13.04 12.91 -17.36
C ASN A 5 14.22 12.85 -18.35
N ASP A 6 13.98 12.30 -19.55
CA ASP A 6 15.00 12.17 -20.61
C ASP A 6 15.53 13.52 -21.13
N ALA A 7 14.78 14.61 -20.91
CA ALA A 7 15.18 15.98 -21.25
C ALA A 7 16.01 16.66 -20.14
N GLY A 8 16.23 15.98 -19.01
CA GLY A 8 16.95 16.51 -17.85
C GLY A 8 16.12 17.43 -16.95
N GLU A 9 14.82 17.53 -17.19
CA GLU A 9 13.91 18.34 -16.37
C GLU A 9 13.51 17.56 -15.11
N ILE A 10 13.44 18.25 -13.96
CA ILE A 10 12.94 17.64 -12.72
C ILE A 10 11.42 17.49 -12.83
N VAL A 11 10.93 16.26 -12.74
CA VAL A 11 9.50 15.93 -12.91
C VAL A 11 8.81 15.42 -11.64
N ALA A 12 9.59 14.98 -10.65
CA ALA A 12 9.07 14.50 -9.38
C ALA A 12 10.13 14.53 -8.28
N ASP A 13 9.67 14.44 -7.03
CA ASP A 13 10.52 14.23 -5.87
C ASP A 13 10.28 12.84 -5.26
N LEU A 14 11.36 12.09 -5.06
CA LEU A 14 11.34 10.90 -4.22
C LEU A 14 11.56 11.29 -2.76
N ILE A 15 10.57 10.98 -1.92
CA ILE A 15 10.64 11.14 -0.48
C ILE A 15 10.94 9.77 0.16
N LEU A 16 12.01 9.68 0.94
CA LEU A 16 12.37 8.50 1.72
C LEU A 16 12.26 8.85 3.21
N ALA A 17 11.33 8.20 3.91
CA ALA A 17 11.06 8.45 5.33
C ALA A 17 11.10 7.15 6.13
N ARG A 18 11.52 7.25 7.40
CA ARG A 18 11.52 6.14 8.35
C ARG A 18 10.19 6.09 9.09
N ILE A 19 9.54 4.93 9.09
CA ILE A 19 8.37 4.69 9.95
C ILE A 19 8.85 4.59 11.40
N LEU A 20 8.33 5.45 12.28
CA LEU A 20 8.67 5.46 13.70
C LEU A 20 7.64 4.69 14.55
N THR A 21 6.38 4.69 14.13
CA THR A 21 5.26 4.12 14.88
C THR A 21 4.15 3.75 13.91
N TYR A 22 3.35 2.75 14.30
CA TYR A 22 2.12 2.36 13.63
C TYR A 22 0.95 2.58 14.61
N GLU A 23 -0.11 3.20 14.13
CA GLU A 23 -1.39 3.29 14.84
C GLU A 23 -2.43 2.58 13.98
N LEU A 24 -3.10 1.58 14.56
CA LEU A 24 -4.05 0.72 13.89
C LEU A 24 -5.31 0.63 14.75
N ASP A 25 -6.47 0.55 14.10
CA ASP A 25 -7.70 0.15 14.78
C ASP A 25 -7.55 -1.29 15.28
N ASP A 26 -7.92 -1.53 16.54
CA ASP A 26 -7.86 -2.85 17.16
C ASP A 26 -8.74 -3.88 16.41
N ALA A 27 -9.80 -3.45 15.73
CA ALA A 27 -10.63 -4.32 14.90
C ALA A 27 -9.93 -4.75 13.60
N VAL A 28 -8.96 -3.97 13.11
CA VAL A 28 -8.24 -4.21 11.85
C VAL A 28 -7.00 -5.09 12.08
N PHE A 29 -6.40 -5.07 13.27
CA PHE A 29 -5.16 -5.79 13.54
C PHE A 29 -5.39 -7.11 14.26
N ASN A 30 -5.01 -8.22 13.63
CA ASN A 30 -4.97 -9.52 14.29
C ASN A 30 -3.72 -9.60 15.18
N LYS A 31 -3.88 -9.29 16.47
CA LYS A 31 -2.79 -9.31 17.48
C LYS A 31 -2.14 -10.69 17.64
N GLU A 32 -2.88 -11.77 17.46
CA GLU A 32 -2.35 -13.15 17.61
C GLU A 32 -1.44 -13.55 16.44
N LYS A 33 -1.83 -13.20 15.21
CA LYS A 33 -1.10 -13.58 14.00
C LYS A 33 -0.14 -12.50 13.49
N GLY A 34 -0.23 -11.29 14.05
CA GLY A 34 0.66 -10.17 13.74
C GLY A 34 0.42 -9.54 12.37
N TYR A 35 -0.81 -9.56 11.85
CA TYR A 35 -1.13 -8.99 10.54
C TYR A 35 -2.44 -8.19 10.52
N ILE A 36 -2.58 -7.34 9.50
CA ILE A 36 -3.81 -6.59 9.20
C ILE A 36 -4.84 -7.51 8.54
N LEU A 37 -6.09 -7.44 8.97
CA LEU A 37 -7.25 -8.07 8.33
C LEU A 37 -7.70 -7.18 7.16
N PRO A 38 -7.35 -7.51 5.90
CA PRO A 38 -7.62 -6.63 4.77
C PRO A 38 -9.12 -6.42 4.55
N GLU A 39 -9.95 -7.43 4.82
CA GLU A 39 -11.40 -7.37 4.74
C GLU A 39 -12.02 -6.38 5.74
N VAL A 40 -11.41 -6.19 6.91
CA VAL A 40 -11.86 -5.19 7.90
C VAL A 40 -11.30 -3.81 7.58
N LEU A 41 -10.04 -3.74 7.12
CA LEU A 41 -9.42 -2.49 6.68
C LEU A 41 -10.16 -1.88 5.47
N ASN A 42 -10.67 -2.72 4.58
CA ASN A 42 -11.37 -2.34 3.34
C ASN A 42 -10.63 -1.24 2.54
N PRO A 43 -9.37 -1.47 2.13
CA PRO A 43 -8.56 -0.47 1.45
C PRO A 43 -9.10 -0.17 0.05
N VAL A 44 -8.77 1.02 -0.45
CA VAL A 44 -9.04 1.43 -1.83
C VAL A 44 -7.72 1.69 -2.57
N ALA A 45 -7.68 1.32 -3.86
CA ALA A 45 -6.57 1.63 -4.75
C ALA A 45 -6.97 2.73 -5.74
N ARG A 46 -6.05 3.65 -6.04
CA ARG A 46 -6.25 4.69 -7.05
C ARG A 46 -6.03 4.10 -8.45
N LEU A 47 -6.92 4.44 -9.38
CA LEU A 47 -6.81 4.14 -10.80
C LEU A 47 -6.55 5.41 -11.62
N ALA A 48 -6.49 5.26 -12.94
CA ALA A 48 -6.37 6.39 -13.86
C ALA A 48 -7.53 7.38 -13.69
N GLY A 49 -7.25 8.66 -13.94
CA GLY A 49 -8.24 9.71 -13.77
C GLY A 49 -8.73 9.77 -12.33
N ASN A 50 -10.06 9.82 -12.14
CA ASN A 50 -10.71 9.95 -10.83
C ASN A 50 -11.22 8.62 -10.28
N ASP A 51 -10.88 7.50 -10.91
CA ASP A 51 -11.44 6.20 -10.56
C ASP A 51 -10.66 5.52 -9.43
N TYR A 52 -11.36 4.67 -8.69
CA TYR A 52 -10.82 3.90 -7.57
C TYR A 52 -11.33 2.46 -7.62
N ALA A 53 -10.47 1.51 -7.24
CA ALA A 53 -10.84 0.12 -7.03
C ALA A 53 -11.02 -0.16 -5.54
N LYS A 54 -12.05 -0.96 -5.20
CA LYS A 54 -12.18 -1.57 -3.87
C LYS A 54 -11.22 -2.74 -3.71
N LEU A 55 -11.11 -3.27 -2.49
CA LEU A 55 -10.45 -4.55 -2.24
C LEU A 55 -11.03 -5.63 -3.18
N GLY A 56 -10.15 -6.23 -3.97
CA GLY A 56 -10.50 -7.30 -4.91
C GLY A 56 -10.54 -8.68 -4.24
N GLU A 57 -10.53 -9.72 -5.08
CA GLU A 57 -10.45 -11.10 -4.61
C GLU A 57 -9.10 -11.38 -3.93
N ILE A 58 -9.15 -12.03 -2.76
CA ILE A 58 -7.97 -12.51 -2.04
C ILE A 58 -7.85 -14.01 -2.30
N PHE A 59 -6.72 -14.43 -2.85
CA PHE A 59 -6.39 -15.84 -3.06
C PHE A 59 -4.99 -16.15 -2.54
N GLN A 60 -4.76 -17.41 -2.17
CA GLN A 60 -3.48 -17.87 -1.66
C GLN A 60 -2.77 -18.72 -2.72
N VAL A 61 -1.52 -18.38 -3.02
CA VAL A 61 -0.63 -19.23 -3.82
C VAL A 61 0.32 -19.95 -2.87
N VAL A 62 0.28 -21.28 -2.87
CA VAL A 62 1.24 -22.09 -2.12
C VAL A 62 2.57 -22.04 -2.85
N ARG A 63 3.65 -21.65 -2.16
CA ARG A 63 5.00 -21.69 -2.73
C ARG A 63 5.30 -23.12 -3.19
N PRO A 64 5.69 -23.35 -4.46
CA PRO A 64 6.12 -24.67 -4.91
C PRO A 64 7.32 -25.15 -4.09
N ASN A 65 7.34 -26.45 -3.75
CA ASN A 65 8.51 -27.11 -3.17
C ASN A 65 9.65 -27.18 -4.18
#